data_AF-A0A646KCB9-F1
#
_entry.id   AF-A0A646KCB9-F1
#
_cell.length_a   1.000
_cell.length_b   1.000
_cell.length_c   1.000
_cell.angle_alpha   90.00
_cell.angle_beta   90.00
_cell.angle_gamma   90.00
#
_symmetry.space_group_name_H-M   'P 1'
#
loop_
_entity.id
_entity.type
_entity.pdbx_description
1 polymer ?
#
loop_
_entity_poly.entity_id
_entity_poly.type
_entity_poly.pdbx_seq_one_letter_code
_entity_poly.pdbx_strand_id
1 'polypeptide(L)'
;MNHLEELKEFARLHAQGQGISGRQVAAVLPRITNDEPGHPASWARVWTGEADRLARAGRPLDACRRYALARFPHHGDHVRVRAQHNCVRTFDDWRRRRGVGRLVLDHPEGTVACWTAGLDARRPRPLVLVMGGIVSVKEQWAPLLPKLARLGYAAVAAEMPGVGENTLRYRADSWRLLPFLLDRLAGRANTAETSVLGLSFSGHLALRAAADDPRIRSVHTVGAPVAGFFTDPLWWPRVPGITVETLRRLTGAGDRDELRERLRDFALEPGTLAAVRIPVGYVVSARDEIIPGTERALLGSLVPGARFKEFDDVHGSPAHLGAMRRWLIGSLLRARLTARFGNAPAPGPSAGAVRAAAPGGAAEPPGGPRTAPGG
;
A
#
# COMPACT_ATOMS: atom_id res chain seq x y z
N MET A 1 -13.88 -23.25 12.45
CA MET A 1 -12.96 -22.55 13.38
C MET A 1 -13.76 -21.41 14.02
N ASN A 2 -13.60 -21.15 15.32
CA ASN A 2 -14.23 -19.97 15.93
C ASN A 2 -13.37 -18.71 15.68
N HIS A 3 -13.96 -17.52 15.81
CA HIS A 3 -13.29 -16.23 15.55
C HIS A 3 -11.95 -16.08 16.29
N LEU A 4 -11.88 -16.49 17.55
CA LEU A 4 -10.65 -16.34 18.34
C LEU A 4 -9.52 -17.25 17.85
N GLU A 5 -9.83 -18.48 17.48
CA GLU A 5 -8.81 -19.40 16.95
C GLU A 5 -8.30 -18.93 15.59
N GLU A 6 -9.17 -18.39 14.75
CA GLU A 6 -8.79 -17.74 13.49
C GLU A 6 -7.87 -16.53 13.76
N LEU A 7 -8.21 -15.70 14.75
CA LEU A 7 -7.41 -14.55 15.16
C LEU A 7 -6.01 -14.96 15.63
N LYS A 8 -5.92 -16.03 16.42
CA LYS A 8 -4.66 -16.60 16.90
C LYS A 8 -3.83 -17.14 15.74
N GLU A 9 -4.43 -17.84 14.78
CA GLU A 9 -3.74 -18.36 13.60
C GLU A 9 -3.17 -17.23 12.75
N PHE A 10 -4.01 -16.28 12.34
CA PHE A 10 -3.60 -15.13 11.53
C PHE A 10 -2.50 -14.31 12.21
N ALA A 11 -2.61 -14.11 13.51
CA ALA A 11 -1.61 -13.37 14.24
C ALA A 11 -0.26 -14.08 14.32
N ARG A 12 -0.19 -15.42 14.32
CA ARG A 12 1.10 -16.13 14.23
C ARG A 12 1.84 -15.73 12.95
N LEU A 13 1.12 -15.68 11.82
CA LEU A 13 1.68 -15.28 10.53
C LEU A 13 2.17 -13.83 10.56
N HIS A 14 1.32 -12.92 11.05
CA HIS A 14 1.65 -11.48 11.11
C HIS A 14 2.76 -11.17 12.12
N ALA A 15 2.83 -11.90 13.23
CA ALA A 15 3.84 -11.74 14.25
C ALA A 15 5.24 -12.10 13.71
N GLN A 16 5.35 -13.24 13.02
CA GLN A 16 6.59 -13.65 12.36
C GLN A 16 7.06 -12.62 11.33
N GLY A 17 6.13 -12.12 10.50
CA GLY A 17 6.37 -11.05 9.53
C GLY A 17 6.93 -9.76 10.15
N GLN A 18 6.64 -9.50 11.43
CA GLN A 18 7.12 -8.34 12.17
C GLN A 18 8.40 -8.60 12.97
N GLY A 19 8.92 -9.83 12.97
CA GLY A 19 10.10 -10.22 13.77
C GLY A 19 9.78 -10.58 15.21
N ILE A 20 8.54 -10.95 15.50
CA ILE A 20 8.14 -11.59 16.77
C ILE A 20 8.34 -13.09 16.58
N SER A 21 9.15 -13.72 17.44
CA SER A 21 9.45 -15.15 17.27
C SER A 21 8.25 -16.04 17.60
N GLY A 22 8.18 -17.22 17.01
CA GLY A 22 7.14 -18.21 17.31
C GLY A 22 7.06 -18.52 18.81
N ARG A 23 8.21 -18.61 19.50
CA ARG A 23 8.28 -18.78 20.96
C ARG A 23 7.63 -17.64 21.73
N GLN A 24 7.85 -16.39 21.29
CA GLN A 24 7.21 -15.22 21.92
C GLN A 24 5.70 -15.23 21.74
N VAL A 25 5.21 -15.61 20.56
CA VAL A 25 3.77 -15.73 20.31
C VAL A 25 3.19 -16.86 21.15
N ALA A 26 3.81 -18.05 21.14
CA ALA A 26 3.36 -19.21 21.90
C ALA A 26 3.31 -18.97 23.42
N ALA A 27 4.13 -18.07 23.95
CA ALA A 27 4.08 -17.68 25.37
C ALA A 27 2.89 -16.76 25.71
N VAL A 28 2.32 -16.07 24.73
CA VAL A 28 1.24 -15.09 24.94
C VAL A 28 -0.12 -15.68 24.63
N LEU A 29 -0.26 -16.42 23.52
CA LEU A 29 -1.56 -16.91 23.04
C LEU A 29 -2.37 -17.74 24.07
N PRO A 30 -1.79 -18.59 24.92
CA PRO A 30 -2.55 -19.34 25.93
C PRO A 30 -3.25 -18.46 26.97
N ARG A 31 -2.79 -17.22 27.17
CA ARG A 31 -3.40 -16.25 28.10
C ARG A 31 -4.61 -15.55 27.50
N ILE A 32 -4.87 -15.74 26.20
CA ILE A 32 -5.96 -15.10 25.47
C ILE A 32 -7.12 -16.10 25.36
N THR A 33 -8.20 -15.83 26.08
CA THR A 33 -9.37 -16.71 26.16
C THR A 33 -10.59 -16.16 25.44
N ASN A 34 -10.60 -14.86 25.12
CA ASN A 34 -11.68 -14.20 24.38
C ASN A 34 -11.16 -13.04 23.53
N ASP A 35 -12.06 -12.43 22.76
CA ASP A 35 -11.84 -11.19 22.02
C ASP A 35 -12.82 -10.08 22.44
N GLU A 36 -13.27 -10.12 23.70
CA GLU A 36 -14.23 -9.17 24.23
C GLU A 36 -13.54 -7.83 24.57
N PRO A 37 -14.00 -6.69 24.04
CA PRO A 37 -13.38 -5.39 24.31
C PRO A 37 -13.27 -5.10 25.81
N GLY A 38 -12.04 -4.93 26.29
CA GLY A 38 -11.75 -4.48 27.66
C GLY A 38 -11.56 -5.62 28.67
N HIS A 39 -12.01 -6.84 28.37
CA HIS A 39 -11.84 -7.98 29.27
C HIS A 39 -10.34 -8.25 29.53
N PRO A 40 -9.88 -8.51 30.77
CA PRO A 40 -8.45 -8.67 31.09
C PRO A 40 -7.72 -9.77 30.29
N ALA A 41 -8.42 -10.87 30.01
CA ALA A 41 -7.94 -11.98 29.19
C ALA A 41 -8.27 -11.86 27.68
N SER A 42 -8.75 -10.70 27.24
CA SER A 42 -9.03 -10.44 25.82
C SER A 42 -7.76 -10.28 25.01
N TRP A 43 -7.86 -10.55 23.71
CA TRP A 43 -6.82 -10.33 22.73
C TRP A 43 -6.11 -8.98 22.89
N ALA A 44 -6.88 -7.89 22.80
CA ALA A 44 -6.34 -6.55 22.79
C ALA A 44 -5.65 -6.21 24.13
N ARG A 45 -6.22 -6.64 25.26
CA ARG A 45 -5.66 -6.36 26.59
C ARG A 45 -4.38 -7.15 26.87
N VAL A 46 -4.34 -8.44 26.55
CA VAL A 46 -3.16 -9.28 26.78
C VAL A 46 -1.97 -8.78 25.95
N TRP A 47 -2.18 -8.49 24.66
CA TRP A 47 -1.11 -7.93 23.82
C TRP A 47 -0.69 -6.53 24.24
N THR A 48 -1.63 -5.68 24.68
CA THR A 48 -1.33 -4.36 25.24
C THR A 48 -0.46 -4.49 26.49
N GLY A 49 -0.75 -5.44 27.38
CA GLY A 49 0.06 -5.68 28.58
C GLY A 49 1.51 -6.07 28.26
N GLU A 50 1.71 -6.93 27.25
CA GLU A 50 3.06 -7.25 26.76
C GLU A 50 3.76 -6.05 26.14
N ALA A 51 3.04 -5.23 25.38
CA ALA A 51 3.57 -4.02 24.79
C ALA A 51 3.99 -3.00 25.86
N ASP A 52 3.14 -2.76 26.86
CA ASP A 52 3.40 -1.86 27.98
C ASP A 52 4.67 -2.28 28.76
N ARG A 53 4.83 -3.59 29.00
CA ARG A 53 6.02 -4.14 29.65
C ARG A 53 7.28 -3.86 28.84
N LEU A 54 7.24 -4.05 27.52
CA LEU A 54 8.37 -3.77 26.63
C LEU A 54 8.67 -2.27 26.52
N ALA A 55 7.64 -1.42 26.52
CA ALA A 55 7.80 0.02 26.49
C ALA A 55 8.51 0.52 27.76
N ARG A 56 8.06 0.07 28.95
CA ARG A 56 8.70 0.37 30.24
C ARG A 56 10.14 -0.13 30.32
N ALA A 57 10.44 -1.25 29.67
CA ALA A 57 11.79 -1.81 29.58
C ALA A 57 12.69 -1.10 28.55
N GLY A 58 12.28 0.04 27.98
CA GLY A 58 13.09 0.79 27.01
C GLY A 58 13.22 0.10 25.65
N ARG A 59 12.27 -0.76 25.27
CA ARG A 59 12.25 -1.49 23.98
C ARG A 59 11.12 -1.00 23.06
N PRO A 60 11.16 0.25 22.58
CA PRO A 60 10.02 0.88 21.91
C PRO A 60 9.60 0.19 20.61
N LEU A 61 10.53 -0.32 19.80
CA LEU A 61 10.15 -1.05 18.58
C LEU A 61 9.48 -2.39 18.89
N ASP A 62 9.93 -3.10 19.92
CA ASP A 62 9.30 -4.36 20.29
C ASP A 62 7.91 -4.11 20.88
N ALA A 63 7.76 -3.06 21.70
CA ALA A 63 6.46 -2.59 22.17
C ALA A 63 5.53 -2.23 21.01
N CYS A 64 6.00 -1.45 20.05
CA CYS A 64 5.26 -1.09 18.82
C CYS A 64 4.70 -2.32 18.11
N ARG A 65 5.52 -3.37 17.93
CA ARG A 65 5.09 -4.64 17.32
C ARG A 65 3.99 -5.35 18.12
N ARG A 66 4.02 -5.28 19.46
CA ARG A 66 2.97 -5.88 20.31
C ARG A 66 1.70 -5.03 20.29
N TYR A 67 1.80 -3.71 20.26
CA TYR A 67 0.63 -2.86 20.05
C TYR A 67 0.00 -3.06 18.66
N ALA A 68 0.82 -3.32 17.63
CA ALA A 68 0.33 -3.67 16.30
C ALA A 68 -0.45 -5.00 16.30
N LEU A 69 -0.05 -5.98 17.12
CA LEU A 69 -0.87 -7.19 17.37
C LEU A 69 -2.09 -6.89 18.23
N ALA A 70 -2.00 -6.04 19.25
CA ALA A 70 -3.13 -5.70 20.10
C ALA A 70 -4.29 -5.06 19.33
N ARG A 71 -4.00 -4.21 18.33
CA ARG A 71 -5.01 -3.62 17.43
C ARG A 71 -5.50 -4.55 16.31
N PHE A 72 -4.81 -5.66 16.07
CA PHE A 72 -5.15 -6.59 14.99
C PHE A 72 -6.56 -7.19 15.19
N PRO A 73 -7.33 -7.42 14.12
CA PRO A 73 -7.01 -7.16 12.70
C PRO A 73 -7.24 -5.70 12.27
N HIS A 74 -8.15 -4.99 12.95
CA HIS A 74 -8.45 -3.58 12.74
C HIS A 74 -8.88 -2.92 14.07
N HIS A 75 -8.79 -1.59 14.19
CA HIS A 75 -9.15 -0.88 15.44
C HIS A 75 -10.66 -0.59 15.57
N GLY A 76 -11.48 -1.65 15.61
CA GLY A 76 -12.95 -1.56 15.66
C GLY A 76 -13.56 -1.18 17.01
N ASP A 77 -12.77 -1.22 18.08
CA ASP A 77 -13.19 -0.89 19.45
C ASP A 77 -12.20 0.08 20.12
N HIS A 78 -12.64 0.73 21.20
CA HIS A 78 -11.85 1.75 21.91
C HIS A 78 -10.51 1.22 22.46
N VAL A 79 -10.42 -0.08 22.80
CA VAL A 79 -9.19 -0.71 23.31
C VAL A 79 -8.18 -0.85 22.18
N ARG A 80 -8.62 -1.31 21.01
CA ARG A 80 -7.78 -1.42 19.82
C ARG A 80 -7.40 -0.05 19.24
N VAL A 81 -8.27 0.96 19.33
CA VAL A 81 -7.92 2.35 18.98
C VAL A 81 -6.79 2.86 19.88
N ARG A 82 -6.88 2.64 21.19
CA ARG A 82 -5.79 2.99 22.11
C ARG A 82 -4.51 2.23 21.79
N ALA A 83 -4.60 0.94 21.45
CA ALA A 83 -3.45 0.17 21.01
C ALA A 83 -2.84 0.73 19.72
N GLN A 84 -3.64 1.16 18.74
CA GLN A 84 -3.15 1.84 17.53
C GLN A 84 -2.38 3.12 17.89
N HIS A 85 -2.92 3.99 18.73
CA HIS A 85 -2.23 5.20 19.17
C HIS A 85 -0.89 4.89 19.88
N ASN A 86 -0.88 3.88 20.75
CA ASN A 86 0.34 3.46 21.43
C ASN A 86 1.36 2.83 20.47
N CYS A 87 0.90 2.14 19.42
CA CYS A 87 1.76 1.61 18.35
C CYS A 87 2.51 2.76 17.66
N VAL A 88 1.79 3.79 17.21
CA VAL A 88 2.36 4.99 16.59
C VAL A 88 3.31 5.72 17.55
N ARG A 89 2.90 5.94 18.80
CA ARG A 89 3.72 6.61 19.82
C ARG A 89 5.04 5.88 20.06
N THR A 90 5.00 4.57 20.27
CA THR A 90 6.23 3.80 20.53
C THR A 90 7.10 3.67 19.29
N PHE A 91 6.53 3.68 18.08
CA PHE A 91 7.33 3.85 16.88
C PHE A 91 7.99 5.23 16.81
N ASP A 92 7.26 6.30 17.16
CA ASP A 92 7.79 7.66 17.22
C ASP A 92 8.95 7.79 18.23
N ASP A 93 8.87 7.09 19.36
CA ASP A 93 9.98 7.02 20.32
C ASP A 93 11.19 6.29 19.72
N TRP A 94 10.95 5.15 19.05
CA TRP A 94 12.02 4.40 18.39
C TRP A 94 12.69 5.22 17.27
N ARG A 95 11.94 5.99 16.50
CA ARG A 95 12.46 6.61 15.27
C ARG A 95 13.32 7.86 15.50
N ARG A 96 13.27 8.49 16.68
CA ARG A 96 13.84 9.82 17.04
C ARG A 96 15.33 10.09 16.75
N ARG A 97 16.14 9.10 16.35
CA ARG A 97 17.55 9.29 15.91
C ARG A 97 17.95 8.39 14.76
N ARG A 98 16.97 7.96 13.96
CA ARG A 98 17.16 6.90 12.94
C ARG A 98 16.97 7.40 11.51
N GLY A 99 16.95 8.71 11.31
CA GLY A 99 16.76 9.33 9.99
C GLY A 99 15.36 9.08 9.41
N VAL A 100 14.37 8.86 10.27
CA VAL A 100 12.97 8.66 9.90
C VAL A 100 12.16 9.88 10.33
N GLY A 101 11.55 10.54 9.35
CA GLY A 101 10.61 11.63 9.51
C GLY A 101 9.17 11.14 9.54
N ARG A 102 8.28 11.98 10.04
CA ARG A 102 6.83 11.80 9.97
C ARG A 102 6.26 12.84 9.02
N LEU A 103 5.32 12.43 8.18
CA LEU A 103 4.59 13.32 7.28
C LEU A 103 3.09 13.07 7.50
N VAL A 104 2.32 14.13 7.66
CA VAL A 104 0.85 14.06 7.72
C VAL A 104 0.34 14.87 6.55
N LEU A 105 -0.52 14.27 5.74
CA LEU A 105 -1.05 14.84 4.51
C LEU A 105 -2.55 14.98 4.62
N ASP A 106 -3.04 16.19 4.37
CA ASP A 106 -4.46 16.47 4.24
C ASP A 106 -4.93 16.00 2.85
N HIS A 107 -5.88 15.08 2.86
CA HIS A 107 -6.60 14.59 1.69
C HIS A 107 -8.03 15.14 1.75
N PRO A 108 -8.70 15.42 0.62
CA PRO A 108 -10.07 15.96 0.63
C PRO A 108 -11.07 15.14 1.48
N GLU A 109 -10.88 13.83 1.57
CA GLU A 109 -11.73 12.91 2.35
C GLU A 109 -11.15 12.53 3.74
N GLY A 110 -10.04 13.13 4.17
CA GLY A 110 -9.45 12.80 5.47
C GLY A 110 -7.95 13.03 5.57
N THR A 111 -7.25 12.17 6.29
CA THR A 111 -5.83 12.33 6.58
C THR A 111 -5.04 11.07 6.28
N VAL A 112 -3.85 11.24 5.72
CA VAL A 112 -2.90 10.17 5.45
C VAL A 112 -1.59 10.49 6.17
N ALA A 113 -1.26 9.70 7.19
CA ALA A 113 0.03 9.77 7.87
C ALA A 113 1.03 8.78 7.29
N CYS A 114 2.29 9.21 7.13
CA CYS A 114 3.37 8.40 6.58
C CYS A 114 4.63 8.50 7.43
N TRP A 115 5.42 7.43 7.41
CA TRP A 115 6.83 7.48 7.83
C TRP A 115 7.72 7.62 6.61
N THR A 116 8.75 8.44 6.71
CA THR A 116 9.60 8.79 5.56
C THR A 116 11.08 8.69 5.90
N ALA A 117 11.92 8.29 4.96
CA ALA A 117 13.37 8.42 5.08
C ALA A 117 13.96 8.85 3.73
N GLY A 118 14.97 9.72 3.76
CA GLY A 118 15.70 10.12 2.55
C GLY A 118 14.96 11.08 1.60
N LEU A 119 13.88 11.73 2.04
CA LEU A 119 13.33 12.88 1.33
C LEU A 119 14.35 14.03 1.34
N ASP A 120 14.58 14.64 0.18
CA ASP A 120 15.54 15.73 -0.01
C ASP A 120 15.15 16.55 -1.24
N ALA A 121 14.86 17.83 -1.05
CA ALA A 121 14.46 18.72 -2.14
C ALA A 121 15.62 19.15 -3.04
N ARG A 122 16.84 19.18 -2.52
CA ARG A 122 18.04 19.56 -3.27
C ARG A 122 18.58 18.40 -4.10
N ARG A 123 18.32 17.17 -3.66
CA ARG A 123 18.77 15.93 -4.31
C ARG A 123 17.62 14.91 -4.35
N PRO A 124 16.57 15.16 -5.15
CA PRO A 124 15.42 14.27 -5.24
C PRO A 124 15.84 12.89 -5.73
N ARG A 125 15.70 11.89 -4.87
CA ARG A 125 16.01 10.48 -5.15
C ARG A 125 14.79 9.74 -5.71
N PRO A 126 14.97 8.64 -6.47
CA PRO A 126 13.87 7.78 -6.88
C PRO A 126 13.02 7.37 -5.67
N LEU A 127 11.70 7.42 -5.83
CA LEU A 127 10.78 7.14 -4.74
C LEU A 127 10.54 5.62 -4.62
N VAL A 128 10.49 5.12 -3.39
CA VAL A 128 9.89 3.82 -3.07
C VAL A 128 8.76 4.01 -2.07
N LEU A 129 7.55 3.63 -2.49
CA LEU A 129 6.37 3.56 -1.63
C LEU A 129 6.27 2.14 -1.07
N VAL A 130 6.11 2.00 0.24
CA VAL A 130 5.90 0.73 0.92
C VAL A 130 4.53 0.75 1.58
N MET A 131 3.68 -0.20 1.24
CA MET A 131 2.34 -0.32 1.80
C MET A 131 2.02 -1.78 2.06
N GLY A 132 1.35 -2.05 3.18
CA GLY A 132 0.88 -3.38 3.54
C GLY A 132 -0.51 -3.69 2.97
N GLY A 133 -1.12 -4.79 3.42
CA GLY A 133 -2.51 -5.12 3.12
C GLY A 133 -3.48 -4.51 4.13
N ILE A 134 -4.72 -5.00 4.08
CA ILE A 134 -5.88 -4.52 4.85
C ILE A 134 -5.74 -4.58 6.38
N VAL A 135 -4.79 -5.34 6.91
CA VAL A 135 -4.54 -5.49 8.36
C VAL A 135 -3.18 -4.94 8.79
N SER A 136 -2.33 -4.50 7.86
CA SER A 136 -0.93 -4.18 8.11
C SER A 136 -0.70 -2.68 8.30
N VAL A 137 -0.22 -2.27 9.47
CA VAL A 137 0.17 -0.87 9.69
C VAL A 137 1.49 -0.48 9.05
N LYS A 138 1.66 0.80 8.74
CA LYS A 138 2.92 1.37 8.24
C LYS A 138 4.07 1.12 9.21
N GLU A 139 3.84 1.07 10.52
CA GLU A 139 4.87 0.78 11.53
C GLU A 139 5.48 -0.63 11.38
N GLN A 140 4.82 -1.58 10.70
CA GLN A 140 5.39 -2.90 10.40
C GLN A 140 6.54 -2.79 9.37
N TRP A 141 6.45 -1.80 8.48
CA TRP A 141 7.35 -1.63 7.34
C TRP A 141 8.32 -0.48 7.53
N ALA A 142 7.94 0.54 8.30
CA ALA A 142 8.75 1.74 8.54
C ALA A 142 10.18 1.46 9.07
N PRO A 143 10.48 0.37 9.82
CA PRO A 143 11.86 0.01 10.15
C PRO A 143 12.77 -0.27 8.95
N LEU A 144 12.21 -0.55 7.77
CA LEU A 144 12.95 -0.78 6.53
C LEU A 144 13.43 0.52 5.87
N LEU A 145 12.76 1.66 6.14
CA LEU A 145 12.98 2.92 5.42
C LEU A 145 14.45 3.41 5.47
N PRO A 146 15.16 3.37 6.62
CA PRO A 146 16.57 3.78 6.64
C PRO A 146 17.47 2.91 5.75
N LYS A 147 17.14 1.64 5.56
CA LYS A 147 17.90 0.75 4.66
C LYS A 147 17.64 1.13 3.20
N LEU A 148 16.39 1.39 2.82
CA LEU A 148 16.05 1.87 1.48
C LEU A 148 16.69 3.23 1.19
N ALA A 149 16.74 4.13 2.17
CA ALA A 149 17.42 5.42 2.03
C ALA A 149 18.92 5.27 1.77
N ARG A 150 19.60 4.32 2.43
CA ARG A 150 21.02 3.97 2.15
C ARG A 150 21.22 3.35 0.77
N LEU A 151 20.21 2.66 0.24
CA LEU A 151 20.20 2.18 -1.15
C LEU A 151 19.89 3.30 -2.17
N GLY A 152 19.84 4.56 -1.73
CA GLY A 152 19.68 5.71 -2.59
C GLY A 152 18.24 5.97 -3.03
N TYR A 153 17.25 5.53 -2.26
CA TYR A 153 15.85 5.89 -2.46
C TYR A 153 15.42 7.04 -1.53
N ALA A 154 14.43 7.80 -1.96
CA ALA A 154 13.47 8.44 -1.08
C ALA A 154 12.43 7.38 -0.70
N ALA A 155 12.26 7.05 0.57
CA ALA A 155 11.42 5.94 1.00
C ALA A 155 10.27 6.42 1.87
N VAL A 156 9.06 5.95 1.59
CA VAL A 156 7.84 6.33 2.33
C VAL A 156 7.04 5.07 2.64
N ALA A 157 6.70 4.87 3.92
CA ALA A 157 5.75 3.86 4.36
C ALA A 157 4.39 4.52 4.62
N ALA A 158 3.35 4.00 3.95
CA ALA A 158 1.97 4.43 4.06
C ALA A 158 1.06 3.23 4.34
N GLU A 159 -0.25 3.48 4.47
CA GLU A 159 -1.27 2.49 4.82
C GLU A 159 -2.41 2.53 3.81
N MET A 160 -3.09 1.40 3.62
CA MET A 160 -4.33 1.37 2.84
C MET A 160 -5.40 2.26 3.49
N PRO A 161 -6.38 2.77 2.72
CA PRO A 161 -7.54 3.46 3.28
C PRO A 161 -8.21 2.67 4.41
N GLY A 162 -8.46 3.35 5.52
CA GLY A 162 -9.10 2.81 6.72
C GLY A 162 -8.16 2.02 7.64
N VAL A 163 -6.89 1.84 7.26
CA VAL A 163 -5.90 1.11 8.06
C VAL A 163 -5.06 2.10 8.87
N GLY A 164 -5.05 1.90 10.19
CA GLY A 164 -4.10 2.56 11.08
C GLY A 164 -4.43 4.02 11.29
N GLU A 165 -3.59 4.91 10.78
CA GLU A 165 -3.85 6.36 10.83
C GLU A 165 -4.44 6.90 9.51
N ASN A 166 -4.64 6.06 8.51
CA ASN A 166 -5.29 6.46 7.26
C ASN A 166 -6.81 6.49 7.45
N THR A 167 -7.38 7.69 7.49
CA THR A 167 -8.83 7.88 7.76
C THR A 167 -9.71 7.77 6.52
N LEU A 168 -9.11 7.53 5.35
CA LEU A 168 -9.86 7.40 4.09
C LEU A 168 -10.72 6.13 4.09
N ARG A 169 -11.76 6.12 3.25
CA ARG A 169 -12.59 4.94 3.02
C ARG A 169 -11.98 4.05 1.94
N TYR A 170 -12.02 2.73 2.12
CA TYR A 170 -11.60 1.80 1.06
C TYR A 170 -12.72 1.62 0.01
N ARG A 171 -12.41 1.98 -1.23
CA ARG A 171 -13.34 2.04 -2.38
C ARG A 171 -12.64 1.57 -3.65
N ALA A 172 -13.39 1.31 -4.71
CA ALA A 172 -12.86 0.88 -6.01
C ALA A 172 -11.86 1.90 -6.61
N ASP A 173 -12.03 3.19 -6.32
CA ASP A 173 -11.16 4.28 -6.78
C ASP A 173 -10.00 4.61 -5.81
N SER A 174 -9.83 3.86 -4.72
CA SER A 174 -8.77 4.06 -3.72
C SER A 174 -7.35 3.95 -4.27
N TRP A 175 -7.17 3.42 -5.48
CA TRP A 175 -5.88 3.43 -6.17
C TRP A 175 -5.38 4.85 -6.43
N ARG A 176 -6.28 5.85 -6.47
CA ARG A 176 -5.96 7.28 -6.58
C ARG A 176 -5.15 7.83 -5.42
N LEU A 177 -5.11 7.13 -4.28
CA LEU A 177 -4.21 7.45 -3.17
C LEU A 177 -2.74 7.48 -3.63
N LEU A 178 -2.35 6.61 -4.56
CA LEU A 178 -0.97 6.53 -5.03
C LEU A 178 -0.58 7.79 -5.81
N PRO A 179 -1.28 8.18 -6.91
CA PRO A 179 -1.07 9.47 -7.57
C PRO A 179 -1.09 10.67 -6.61
N PHE A 180 -2.03 10.71 -5.65
CA PHE A 180 -2.06 11.75 -4.62
C PHE A 180 -0.75 11.81 -3.82
N LEU A 181 -0.25 10.67 -3.32
CA LEU A 181 1.03 10.62 -2.61
C LEU A 181 2.19 11.09 -3.50
N LEU A 182 2.20 10.75 -4.79
CA LEU A 182 3.22 11.22 -5.72
C LEU A 182 3.18 12.74 -5.90
N ASP A 183 1.99 13.34 -5.99
CA ASP A 183 1.84 14.79 -6.09
C ASP A 183 2.34 15.47 -4.81
N ARG A 184 1.99 14.95 -3.64
CA ARG A 184 2.42 15.51 -2.35
C ARG A 184 3.91 15.33 -2.06
N LEU A 185 4.56 14.35 -2.70
CA LEU A 185 5.99 14.07 -2.54
C LEU A 185 6.86 14.71 -3.64
N ALA A 186 6.24 15.26 -4.68
CA ALA A 186 6.93 16.02 -5.72
C ALA A 186 7.77 17.14 -5.10
N GLY A 187 8.96 17.37 -5.67
CA GLY A 187 9.93 18.34 -5.16
C GLY A 187 10.69 17.90 -3.91
N ARG A 188 10.37 16.75 -3.28
CA ARG A 188 11.15 16.14 -2.18
C ARG A 188 11.68 14.74 -2.52
N ALA A 189 11.22 14.19 -3.63
CA ALA A 189 11.65 12.93 -4.23
C ALA A 189 11.51 13.06 -5.76
N ASN A 190 12.23 12.21 -6.51
CA ASN A 190 12.00 12.04 -7.94
C ASN A 190 10.81 11.10 -8.12
N THR A 191 9.60 11.66 -8.12
CA THR A 191 8.38 10.87 -8.19
C THR A 191 8.14 10.27 -9.58
N ALA A 192 8.77 10.80 -10.64
CA ALA A 192 8.74 10.22 -11.98
C ALA A 192 9.45 8.84 -12.09
N GLU A 193 10.23 8.49 -11.06
CA GLU A 193 10.88 7.19 -10.89
C GLU A 193 10.41 6.53 -9.59
N THR A 194 9.11 6.17 -9.53
CA THR A 194 8.54 5.53 -8.35
C THR A 194 8.47 4.01 -8.49
N SER A 195 8.96 3.29 -7.48
CA SER A 195 8.66 1.87 -7.27
C SER A 195 7.66 1.69 -6.13
N VAL A 196 6.71 0.78 -6.29
CA VAL A 196 5.75 0.45 -5.22
C VAL A 196 6.02 -0.96 -4.70
N LEU A 197 6.42 -1.08 -3.44
CA LEU A 197 6.41 -2.33 -2.68
C LEU A 197 5.03 -2.42 -1.97
N GLY A 198 4.01 -2.80 -2.74
CA GLY A 198 2.62 -2.91 -2.30
C GLY A 198 2.28 -4.35 -1.98
N LEU A 199 2.21 -4.72 -0.71
CA LEU A 199 2.04 -6.09 -0.25
C LEU A 199 0.55 -6.41 -0.09
N SER A 200 0.13 -7.57 -0.59
CA SER A 200 -1.27 -8.00 -0.59
C SER A 200 -2.17 -6.96 -1.30
N PHE A 201 -3.28 -6.55 -0.70
CA PHE A 201 -4.25 -5.62 -1.28
C PHE A 201 -3.70 -4.26 -1.73
N SER A 202 -2.58 -3.76 -1.19
CA SER A 202 -1.98 -2.53 -1.77
C SER A 202 -1.24 -2.77 -3.08
N GLY A 203 -0.89 -4.02 -3.39
CA GLY A 203 -0.38 -4.43 -4.70
C GLY A 203 -1.45 -4.31 -5.78
N HIS A 204 -2.72 -4.61 -5.45
CA HIS A 204 -3.88 -4.37 -6.31
C HIS A 204 -4.00 -2.89 -6.68
N LEU A 205 -3.97 -2.00 -5.66
CA LEU A 205 -4.00 -0.55 -5.88
C LEU A 205 -2.82 -0.08 -6.74
N ALA A 206 -1.64 -0.65 -6.52
CA ALA A 206 -0.44 -0.35 -7.29
C ALA A 206 -0.55 -0.77 -8.76
N LEU A 207 -1.07 -1.97 -9.03
CA LEU A 207 -1.32 -2.44 -10.39
C LEU A 207 -2.35 -1.55 -11.11
N ARG A 208 -3.45 -1.21 -10.44
CA ARG A 208 -4.47 -0.31 -11.00
C ARG A 208 -3.91 1.07 -11.30
N ALA A 209 -3.16 1.66 -10.36
CA ALA A 209 -2.56 2.98 -10.54
C ALA A 209 -1.50 2.99 -11.64
N ALA A 210 -0.70 1.92 -11.75
CA ALA A 210 0.36 1.81 -12.76
C ALA A 210 -0.17 1.75 -14.21
N ALA A 211 -1.43 1.39 -14.42
CA ALA A 211 -2.06 1.45 -15.73
C ALA A 211 -2.28 2.90 -16.21
N ASP A 212 -2.48 3.85 -15.28
CA ASP A 212 -2.88 5.23 -15.60
C ASP A 212 -1.80 6.26 -15.25
N ASP A 213 -0.88 5.97 -14.33
CA ASP A 213 0.15 6.89 -13.86
C ASP A 213 1.57 6.43 -14.26
N PRO A 214 2.18 7.04 -15.29
CA PRO A 214 3.48 6.62 -15.83
C PRO A 214 4.66 6.90 -14.89
N ARG A 215 4.43 7.61 -13.77
CA ARG A 215 5.43 7.85 -12.73
C ARG A 215 5.73 6.58 -11.93
N ILE A 216 4.81 5.62 -11.91
CA ILE A 216 5.03 4.30 -11.32
C ILE A 216 5.80 3.46 -12.33
N ARG A 217 7.04 3.12 -11.99
CA ARG A 217 8.00 2.40 -12.85
C ARG A 217 8.17 0.94 -12.49
N SER A 218 7.76 0.50 -11.31
CA SER A 218 7.70 -0.92 -10.97
C SER A 218 6.77 -1.21 -9.80
N VAL A 219 6.19 -2.40 -9.79
CA VAL A 219 5.35 -2.91 -8.68
C VAL A 219 5.94 -4.21 -8.16
N HIS A 220 6.06 -4.34 -6.84
CA HIS A 220 6.55 -5.54 -6.16
C HIS A 220 5.57 -5.92 -5.05
N THR A 221 5.02 -7.12 -5.13
CA THR A 221 3.91 -7.54 -4.28
C THR A 221 4.04 -8.99 -3.81
N VAL A 222 3.20 -9.36 -2.85
CA VAL A 222 3.03 -10.71 -2.29
C VAL A 222 1.54 -10.93 -2.18
N GLY A 223 0.99 -11.92 -2.89
CA GLY A 223 -0.43 -12.28 -2.79
C GLY A 223 -1.39 -11.11 -3.00
N ALA A 224 -1.21 -10.30 -4.05
CA ALA A 224 -2.19 -9.25 -4.37
C ALA A 224 -3.43 -9.85 -5.06
N PRO A 225 -4.65 -9.51 -4.62
CA PRO A 225 -5.84 -9.82 -5.41
C PRO A 225 -5.82 -9.03 -6.71
N VAL A 226 -6.44 -9.54 -7.78
CA VAL A 226 -6.43 -8.89 -9.10
C VAL A 226 -7.84 -8.83 -9.67
N ALA A 227 -8.45 -9.97 -9.96
CA ALA A 227 -9.80 -10.05 -10.50
C ALA A 227 -10.59 -11.19 -9.87
N GLY A 228 -10.03 -12.41 -9.85
CA GLY A 228 -10.72 -13.61 -9.38
C GLY A 228 -11.17 -13.51 -7.92
N PHE A 229 -10.34 -12.91 -7.05
CA PHE A 229 -10.73 -12.65 -5.66
C PHE A 229 -12.01 -11.83 -5.56
N PHE A 230 -12.23 -10.89 -6.46
CA PHE A 230 -13.37 -9.97 -6.41
C PHE A 230 -14.63 -10.59 -7.02
N THR A 231 -14.49 -11.37 -8.08
CA THR A 231 -15.62 -11.83 -8.92
C THR A 231 -15.99 -13.29 -8.73
N ASP A 232 -15.08 -14.17 -8.30
CA ASP A 232 -15.32 -15.62 -8.20
C ASP A 232 -16.26 -15.95 -7.01
N PRO A 233 -17.49 -16.41 -7.28
CA PRO A 233 -18.43 -16.78 -6.22
C PRO A 233 -18.08 -18.10 -5.54
N LEU A 234 -17.29 -18.98 -6.17
CA LEU A 234 -16.88 -20.27 -5.62
C LEU A 234 -15.68 -20.13 -4.67
N TRP A 235 -14.86 -19.09 -4.87
CA TRP A 235 -13.73 -18.80 -3.99
C TRP A 235 -14.16 -18.20 -2.65
N TRP A 236 -15.10 -17.25 -2.66
CA TRP A 236 -15.46 -16.46 -1.47
C TRP A 236 -15.91 -17.23 -0.23
N PRO A 237 -16.67 -18.34 -0.34
CA PRO A 237 -17.01 -19.16 0.83
C PRO A 237 -15.79 -19.70 1.59
N ARG A 238 -14.61 -19.73 0.95
CA ARG A 238 -13.35 -20.22 1.52
C ARG A 238 -12.53 -19.12 2.19
N VAL A 239 -12.82 -17.85 1.89
CA VAL A 239 -12.02 -16.73 2.40
C VAL A 239 -12.21 -16.61 3.91
N PRO A 240 -11.11 -16.49 4.68
CA PRO A 240 -11.16 -16.34 6.14
C PRO A 240 -12.10 -15.22 6.60
N GLY A 241 -12.88 -15.50 7.66
CA GLY A 241 -13.85 -14.58 8.24
C GLY A 241 -13.23 -13.27 8.73
N ILE A 242 -11.98 -13.31 9.22
CA ILE A 242 -11.22 -12.10 9.59
C ILE A 242 -10.96 -11.21 8.38
N THR A 243 -10.64 -11.79 7.24
CA THR A 243 -10.45 -11.05 5.98
C THR A 243 -11.77 -10.42 5.53
N VAL A 244 -12.86 -11.20 5.54
CA VAL A 244 -14.22 -10.72 5.20
C VAL A 244 -14.60 -9.52 6.08
N GLU A 245 -14.49 -9.68 7.42
CA GLU A 245 -14.91 -8.64 8.37
C GLU A 245 -14.02 -7.40 8.29
N THR A 246 -12.71 -7.58 8.09
CA THR A 246 -11.80 -6.44 7.88
C THR A 246 -12.18 -5.67 6.63
N LEU A 247 -12.39 -6.35 5.50
CA LEU A 247 -12.84 -5.69 4.26
C LEU A 247 -14.17 -4.98 4.46
N ARG A 248 -15.13 -5.65 5.11
CA ARG A 248 -16.44 -5.05 5.45
C ARG A 248 -16.28 -3.75 6.22
N ARG A 249 -15.38 -3.70 7.20
CA ARG A 249 -15.10 -2.49 8.01
C ARG A 249 -14.44 -1.39 7.18
N LEU A 250 -13.41 -1.73 6.39
CA LEU A 250 -12.65 -0.77 5.60
C LEU A 250 -13.50 -0.15 4.46
N THR A 251 -14.38 -0.94 3.85
CA THR A 251 -15.35 -0.45 2.86
C THR A 251 -16.61 0.11 3.52
N GLY A 252 -16.82 -0.19 4.80
CA GLY A 252 -18.04 -0.06 5.61
C GLY A 252 -19.31 -0.39 4.84
N ALA A 253 -19.30 -1.59 4.28
CA ALA A 253 -20.54 -2.30 3.96
C ALA A 253 -21.28 -2.65 5.28
N GLY A 254 -22.60 -2.60 5.25
CA GLY A 254 -23.48 -2.97 6.35
C GLY A 254 -23.38 -4.46 6.66
N ASP A 255 -23.34 -5.30 5.63
CA ASP A 255 -23.29 -6.75 5.72
C ASP A 255 -22.36 -7.39 4.69
N ARG A 256 -22.40 -8.72 4.58
CA ARG A 256 -21.56 -9.51 3.66
C ARG A 256 -22.03 -9.43 2.21
N ASP A 257 -23.32 -9.29 1.96
CA ASP A 257 -23.86 -9.27 0.61
C ASP A 257 -23.55 -7.93 -0.04
N GLU A 258 -23.77 -6.83 0.68
CA GLU A 258 -23.35 -5.50 0.25
C GLU A 258 -21.83 -5.42 0.05
N LEU A 259 -21.04 -6.08 0.90
CA LEU A 259 -19.60 -6.17 0.69
C LEU A 259 -19.29 -6.87 -0.64
N ARG A 260 -19.94 -8.01 -0.93
CA ARG A 260 -19.70 -8.77 -2.16
C ARG A 260 -20.07 -7.95 -3.40
N GLU A 261 -21.19 -7.23 -3.37
CA GLU A 261 -21.59 -6.33 -4.45
C GLU A 261 -20.55 -5.25 -4.69
N ARG A 262 -20.16 -4.51 -3.64
CA ARG A 262 -19.16 -3.44 -3.74
C ARG A 262 -17.79 -3.93 -4.22
N LEU A 263 -17.37 -5.13 -3.81
CA LEU A 263 -16.07 -5.66 -4.19
C LEU A 263 -15.98 -6.03 -5.66
N ARG A 264 -17.09 -6.26 -6.38
CA ARG A 264 -17.04 -6.55 -7.82
C ARG A 264 -16.39 -5.42 -8.61
N ASP A 265 -16.63 -4.17 -8.22
CA ASP A 265 -16.09 -2.98 -8.87
C ASP A 265 -14.56 -2.82 -8.70
N PHE A 266 -13.94 -3.67 -7.86
CA PHE A 266 -12.49 -3.64 -7.64
C PHE A 266 -11.75 -4.52 -8.66
N ALA A 267 -12.42 -5.41 -9.38
CA ALA A 267 -11.77 -6.32 -10.32
C ALA A 267 -10.99 -5.54 -11.39
N LEU A 268 -9.73 -5.93 -11.62
CA LEU A 268 -8.93 -5.34 -12.69
C LEU A 268 -9.27 -6.02 -14.01
N GLU A 269 -9.95 -5.27 -14.87
CA GLU A 269 -10.31 -5.72 -16.22
C GLU A 269 -9.08 -6.05 -17.07
N PRO A 270 -9.19 -6.98 -18.04
CA PRO A 270 -8.06 -7.38 -18.88
C PRO A 270 -7.36 -6.22 -19.59
N GLY A 271 -8.11 -5.22 -20.05
CA GLY A 271 -7.57 -4.01 -20.68
C GLY A 271 -6.71 -3.18 -19.72
N THR A 272 -7.11 -3.09 -18.45
CA THR A 272 -6.33 -2.41 -17.40
C THR A 272 -5.01 -3.13 -17.15
N LEU A 273 -5.04 -4.46 -17.04
CA LEU A 273 -3.83 -5.26 -16.84
C LEU A 273 -2.90 -5.19 -18.05
N ALA A 274 -3.45 -5.23 -19.27
CA ALA A 274 -2.68 -5.06 -20.49
C ALA A 274 -2.07 -3.65 -20.64
N ALA A 275 -2.56 -2.64 -19.93
CA ALA A 275 -1.94 -1.32 -19.88
C ALA A 275 -0.73 -1.25 -18.92
N VAL A 276 -0.57 -2.23 -18.02
CA VAL A 276 0.58 -2.30 -17.11
C VAL A 276 1.83 -2.77 -17.87
N ARG A 277 2.61 -1.81 -18.39
CA ARG A 277 3.84 -2.05 -19.19
C ARG A 277 5.14 -1.87 -18.41
N ILE A 278 5.09 -2.02 -17.10
CA ILE A 278 6.23 -1.90 -16.19
C ILE A 278 6.62 -3.26 -15.61
N PRO A 279 7.86 -3.42 -15.09
CA PRO A 279 8.24 -4.59 -14.32
C PRO A 279 7.30 -4.83 -13.12
N VAL A 280 6.79 -6.06 -13.01
CA VAL A 280 5.98 -6.51 -11.86
C VAL A 280 6.66 -7.72 -11.22
N GLY A 281 7.07 -7.60 -9.95
CA GLY A 281 7.53 -8.72 -9.15
C GLY A 281 6.41 -9.23 -8.26
N TYR A 282 5.96 -10.46 -8.46
CA TYR A 282 4.86 -11.04 -7.67
C TYR A 282 5.33 -12.30 -6.93
N VAL A 283 5.23 -12.30 -5.60
CA VAL A 283 5.39 -13.52 -4.80
C VAL A 283 4.05 -14.22 -4.66
N VAL A 284 4.02 -15.49 -5.05
CA VAL A 284 2.86 -16.38 -4.99
C VAL A 284 3.04 -17.34 -3.82
N SER A 285 1.99 -17.50 -3.03
CA SER A 285 1.88 -18.57 -2.03
C SER A 285 1.03 -19.69 -2.65
N ALA A 286 1.57 -20.89 -2.81
CA ALA A 286 0.89 -21.96 -3.56
C ALA A 286 -0.39 -22.48 -2.86
N ARG A 287 -0.47 -22.31 -1.53
CA ARG A 287 -1.61 -22.71 -0.69
C ARG A 287 -2.32 -21.49 -0.11
N ASP A 288 -2.36 -20.39 -0.84
CA ASP A 288 -3.00 -19.15 -0.42
C ASP A 288 -4.51 -19.35 -0.19
N GLU A 289 -4.93 -19.14 1.05
CA GLU A 289 -6.31 -19.27 1.52
C GLU A 289 -7.14 -18.00 1.26
N ILE A 290 -6.50 -16.91 0.85
CA ILE A 290 -7.15 -15.62 0.57
C ILE A 290 -7.22 -15.36 -0.92
N ILE A 291 -6.14 -15.62 -1.67
CA ILE A 291 -5.98 -15.22 -3.06
C ILE A 291 -6.08 -16.44 -3.98
N PRO A 292 -7.01 -16.45 -4.95
CA PRO A 292 -7.16 -17.61 -5.82
C PRO A 292 -5.95 -17.75 -6.76
N GLY A 293 -5.59 -18.99 -7.09
CA GLY A 293 -4.50 -19.29 -8.03
C GLY A 293 -4.71 -18.71 -9.43
N THR A 294 -5.95 -18.37 -9.79
CA THR A 294 -6.32 -17.71 -11.05
C THR A 294 -5.67 -16.35 -11.23
N GLU A 295 -5.33 -15.63 -10.15
CA GLU A 295 -4.70 -14.31 -10.23
C GLU A 295 -3.31 -14.39 -10.86
N ARG A 296 -2.52 -15.41 -10.52
CA ARG A 296 -1.21 -15.65 -11.13
C ARG A 296 -1.34 -15.92 -12.62
N ALA A 297 -2.29 -16.78 -13.01
CA ALA A 297 -2.49 -17.14 -14.41
C ALA A 297 -2.89 -15.92 -15.25
N LEU A 298 -3.81 -15.08 -14.72
CA LEU A 298 -4.26 -13.85 -15.35
C LEU A 298 -3.12 -12.82 -15.51
N LEU A 299 -2.33 -12.59 -14.46
CA LEU A 299 -1.18 -11.68 -14.54
C LEU A 299 -0.13 -12.21 -15.52
N GLY A 300 0.12 -13.52 -15.53
CA GLY A 300 1.10 -14.14 -16.43
C GLY A 300 0.72 -14.03 -17.91
N SER A 301 -0.58 -14.00 -18.23
CA SER A 301 -1.04 -13.85 -19.61
C SER A 301 -1.13 -12.38 -20.07
N LEU A 302 -1.48 -11.46 -19.17
CA LEU A 302 -1.78 -10.06 -19.55
C LEU A 302 -0.70 -9.04 -19.23
N VAL A 303 0.26 -9.37 -18.35
CA VAL A 303 1.31 -8.44 -17.91
C VAL A 303 2.68 -8.99 -18.32
N PRO A 304 3.21 -8.64 -19.51
CA PRO A 304 4.47 -9.21 -20.02
C PRO A 304 5.69 -8.96 -19.12
N GLY A 305 5.67 -7.88 -18.34
CA GLY A 305 6.72 -7.54 -17.38
C GLY A 305 6.65 -8.31 -16.06
N ALA A 306 5.65 -9.20 -15.88
CA ALA A 306 5.45 -9.94 -14.65
C ALA A 306 6.48 -11.05 -14.46
N ARG A 307 7.04 -11.12 -13.26
CA ARG A 307 7.95 -12.16 -12.80
C ARG A 307 7.45 -12.72 -11.49
N PHE A 308 7.35 -14.03 -11.42
CA PHE A 308 6.79 -14.72 -10.28
C PHE A 308 7.86 -15.42 -9.46
N LYS A 309 7.67 -15.42 -8.15
CA LYS A 309 8.37 -16.34 -7.23
C LYS A 309 7.33 -17.06 -6.40
N GLU A 310 7.24 -18.36 -6.59
CA GLU A 310 6.33 -19.21 -5.83
C GLU A 310 7.04 -19.81 -4.62
N PHE A 311 6.31 -19.89 -3.51
CA PHE A 311 6.65 -20.65 -2.32
C PHE A 311 5.48 -21.56 -1.96
N ASP A 312 5.79 -22.80 -1.61
CA ASP A 312 4.80 -23.73 -1.07
C ASP A 312 4.45 -23.37 0.38
N ASP A 313 3.55 -22.42 0.54
CA ASP A 313 3.19 -21.81 1.80
C ASP A 313 1.78 -21.21 1.73
N VAL A 314 1.25 -20.82 2.89
CA VAL A 314 -0.01 -20.08 3.05
C VAL A 314 0.19 -18.59 2.73
N HIS A 315 -0.89 -17.81 2.75
CA HIS A 315 -0.89 -16.39 2.39
C HIS A 315 0.27 -15.61 3.05
N GLY A 316 1.04 -14.89 2.24
CA GLY A 316 2.16 -14.08 2.70
C GLY A 316 3.47 -14.84 2.95
N SER A 317 3.50 -16.15 2.69
CA SER A 317 4.68 -17.03 2.79
C SER A 317 5.49 -16.88 4.10
N PRO A 318 4.85 -17.04 5.27
CA PRO A 318 5.45 -16.83 6.59
C PRO A 318 6.62 -17.78 6.92
N ALA A 319 6.63 -19.01 6.40
CA ALA A 319 7.76 -19.92 6.58
C ALA A 319 8.98 -19.53 5.73
N HIS A 320 8.80 -18.64 4.74
CA HIS A 320 9.81 -18.26 3.76
C HIS A 320 10.23 -16.78 3.82
N LEU A 321 9.92 -16.08 4.92
CA LEU A 321 10.13 -14.61 5.06
C LEU A 321 11.51 -14.13 4.63
N GLY A 322 12.58 -14.85 4.99
CA GLY A 322 13.94 -14.49 4.62
C GLY A 322 14.19 -14.54 3.11
N ALA A 323 13.77 -15.63 2.47
CA ALA A 323 13.89 -15.81 1.02
C ALA A 323 12.98 -14.84 0.25
N MET A 324 11.74 -14.68 0.70
CA MET A 324 10.77 -13.75 0.14
C MET A 324 11.29 -12.31 0.17
N ARG A 325 11.79 -11.82 1.32
CA ARG A 325 12.35 -10.47 1.45
C ARG A 325 13.54 -10.25 0.52
N ARG A 326 14.46 -11.22 0.44
CA ARG A 326 15.62 -11.14 -0.48
C ARG A 326 15.15 -11.04 -1.93
N TRP A 327 14.15 -11.85 -2.29
CA TRP A 327 13.61 -11.83 -3.64
C TRP A 327 12.91 -10.50 -3.98
N LEU A 328 12.08 -9.97 -3.09
CA LEU A 328 11.40 -8.68 -3.27
C LEU A 328 12.40 -7.52 -3.42
N ILE A 329 13.39 -7.44 -2.54
CA ILE A 329 14.43 -6.40 -2.64
C ILE A 329 15.27 -6.59 -3.91
N GLY A 330 15.61 -7.82 -4.28
CA GLY A 330 16.31 -8.12 -5.53
C GLY A 330 15.48 -7.72 -6.76
N SER A 331 14.17 -7.96 -6.73
CA SER A 331 13.22 -7.55 -7.78
C SER A 331 13.15 -6.03 -7.92
N LEU A 332 13.06 -5.31 -6.79
CA LEU A 332 13.10 -3.85 -6.73
C LEU A 332 14.39 -3.27 -7.32
N LEU A 333 15.54 -3.77 -6.89
CA LEU A 333 16.84 -3.30 -7.37
C LEU A 333 17.04 -3.63 -8.86
N ARG A 334 16.62 -4.81 -9.30
CA ARG A 334 16.66 -5.19 -10.70
C ARG A 334 15.84 -4.24 -11.57
N ALA A 335 14.61 -3.94 -11.16
CA ALA A 335 13.72 -3.03 -11.90
C ALA A 335 14.38 -1.65 -12.11
N ARG A 336 15.02 -1.10 -11.07
CA ARG A 336 15.77 0.15 -11.14
C ARG A 336 16.96 0.09 -12.10
N LEU A 337 17.70 -1.03 -12.14
CA LEU A 337 18.81 -1.20 -13.07
C LEU A 337 18.30 -1.29 -14.52
N THR A 338 17.24 -2.07 -14.78
CA THR A 338 16.63 -2.13 -16.12
C THR A 338 16.11 -0.78 -16.60
N ALA A 339 15.54 0.05 -15.73
CA ALA A 339 15.10 1.40 -16.11
C ALA A 339 16.27 2.34 -16.45
N ARG A 340 17.44 2.14 -15.82
CA ARG A 340 18.64 2.96 -16.05
C ARG A 340 19.43 2.56 -17.30
N PHE A 341 19.35 1.30 -17.70
CA PHE A 341 20.16 0.74 -18.81
C PHE A 341 19.34 0.23 -20.00
N GLY A 342 18.01 0.16 -19.89
CA GLY A 342 17.11 -0.13 -21.00
C GLY A 342 16.78 1.14 -21.76
N ASN A 343 16.79 1.07 -23.10
CA ASN A 343 16.42 2.18 -23.99
C ASN A 343 15.11 2.81 -23.51
N ALA A 344 15.14 4.11 -23.22
CA ALA A 344 13.94 4.89 -22.97
C ALA A 344 12.99 4.69 -24.17
N PRO A 345 11.70 4.38 -23.96
CA PRO A 345 10.75 4.48 -25.04
C PRO A 345 10.80 5.93 -25.56
N ALA A 346 10.94 6.09 -26.87
CA ALA A 346 10.93 7.39 -27.51
C ALA A 346 9.73 8.20 -27.00
N PRO A 347 9.88 9.51 -26.70
CA PRO A 347 8.74 10.33 -26.37
C PRO A 347 7.73 10.21 -27.52
N GLY A 348 6.53 9.74 -27.20
CA GLY A 348 5.42 9.72 -28.16
C GLY A 348 5.21 11.14 -28.72
N PRO A 349 4.67 11.26 -29.94
CA PRO A 349 4.55 12.55 -30.60
C PRO A 349 3.80 13.52 -29.67
N SER A 350 4.47 14.61 -29.32
CA SER A 350 3.87 15.72 -28.60
C SER A 350 2.61 16.12 -29.34
N ALA A 351 1.46 16.08 -28.66
CA ALA A 351 0.23 16.68 -29.16
C ALA A 351 0.57 18.10 -29.60
N GLY A 352 0.42 18.34 -30.90
CA GLY A 352 0.82 19.58 -31.55
C GLY A 352 0.22 20.77 -30.81
N ALA A 353 1.07 21.79 -30.62
CA ALA A 353 0.64 23.12 -30.25
C ALA A 353 -0.46 23.57 -31.21
N VAL A 354 -1.69 23.67 -30.72
CA VAL A 354 -2.75 24.42 -31.38
C VAL A 354 -2.30 25.87 -31.38
N ARG A 355 -1.69 26.30 -32.49
CA ARG A 355 -1.51 27.72 -32.81
C ARG A 355 -2.89 28.30 -33.01
N ALA A 356 -3.30 29.19 -32.10
CA ALA A 356 -4.44 30.07 -32.32
C ALA A 356 -4.16 30.93 -33.57
N ALA A 357 -4.98 30.75 -34.60
CA ALA A 357 -5.04 31.65 -35.74
C ALA A 357 -5.73 32.95 -35.32
N ALA A 358 -5.05 34.07 -35.47
CA ALA A 358 -5.63 35.41 -35.32
C ALA A 358 -6.57 35.70 -36.50
N PRO A 359 -7.73 36.36 -36.29
CA PRO A 359 -8.62 36.71 -37.38
C PRO A 359 -8.12 37.91 -38.18
N GLY A 360 -8.18 37.71 -39.50
CA GLY A 360 -8.02 38.63 -40.64
C GLY A 360 -7.96 40.13 -40.41
N GLY A 361 -6.90 40.73 -40.94
CA GLY A 361 -6.86 42.15 -41.31
C GLY A 361 -7.83 42.45 -42.46
N ALA A 362 -8.69 43.43 -42.25
CA ALA A 362 -9.56 43.99 -43.27
C ALA A 362 -8.76 44.90 -44.21
N ALA A 363 -9.05 44.77 -45.51
CA ALA A 363 -8.51 45.60 -46.57
C ALA A 363 -9.17 46.98 -46.59
N GLU A 364 -8.36 48.04 -46.62
CA GLU A 364 -8.78 49.41 -46.94
C GLU A 364 -9.02 49.58 -48.45
N PRO A 365 -10.05 50.33 -48.88
CA PRO A 365 -10.26 50.74 -50.27
C PRO A 365 -9.56 52.09 -50.58
N PRO A 366 -9.28 52.41 -51.85
CA PRO A 366 -8.53 53.61 -52.20
C PRO A 366 -9.42 54.86 -52.33
N GLY A 367 -8.97 55.94 -51.68
CA GLY A 367 -8.89 57.32 -52.18
C GLY A 367 -10.10 58.00 -52.81
N GLY A 368 -10.60 59.05 -52.13
CA GLY A 368 -11.44 60.13 -52.70
C GLY A 368 -11.64 61.28 -51.68
N PRO A 369 -11.80 62.55 -52.08
CA PRO A 369 -10.92 63.63 -51.62
C PRO A 369 -11.42 64.53 -50.47
N ARG A 370 -10.42 65.23 -49.90
CA ARG A 370 -10.43 66.34 -48.94
C ARG A 370 -11.57 67.34 -49.12
N THR A 371 -12.19 67.75 -48.01
CA THR A 371 -12.57 69.15 -47.71
C THR A 371 -12.52 69.43 -46.19
N ALA A 372 -12.42 70.72 -45.89
CA ALA A 372 -11.84 71.42 -44.74
C ALA A 372 -12.57 71.32 -43.36
N PRO A 373 -11.98 71.87 -42.28
CA PRO A 373 -12.39 71.64 -40.89
C PRO A 373 -13.25 72.77 -40.31
N GLY A 374 -13.91 72.50 -39.19
CA GLY A 374 -14.49 73.54 -38.34
C GLY A 374 -15.12 72.97 -37.08
N GLY A 375 -14.66 73.45 -35.91
CA GLY A 375 -15.32 73.28 -34.61
C GLY A 375 -14.46 72.64 -33.56
#